data_AF-A0A1V6D1L4-F1
#
_entry.id   AF-A0A1V6D1L4-F1
#
_cell.length_a   1.000
_cell.length_b   1.000
_cell.length_c   1.000
_cell.angle_alpha   90.00
_cell.angle_beta   90.00
_cell.angle_gamma   90.00
#
_symmetry.space_group_name_H-M   'P 1'
#
loop_
_entity.id
_entity.type
_entity.pdbx_description
1 polymer ?
#
loop_
_entity_poly.entity_id
_entity_poly.type
_entity_poly.pdbx_seq_one_letter_code
_entity_poly.pdbx_strand_id
1 'polypeptide(L)'
;MDGKITGKDLKAALGADLDAMLDEVAKTMNQARPGRIIADSEEGVRDAAAEFRRRLFEKALALRQQQETSAFSPSAEPADGSLAQQGQAEGHLPDDQRPGGDRTNGVLERRGRKRRSR
;
A
#
# COMPACT_ATOMS: atom_id res chain seq x y z
N MET A 1 11.98 11.69 -6.04
CA MET A 1 11.50 11.79 -4.65
C MET A 1 11.99 10.56 -3.91
N ASP A 2 13.12 10.66 -3.22
CA ASP A 2 13.64 9.55 -2.44
C ASP A 2 12.83 9.41 -1.15
N GLY A 3 11.76 8.61 -1.15
CA GLY A 3 10.92 8.31 0.03
C GLY A 3 11.65 7.48 1.10
N LYS A 4 12.88 7.90 1.44
CA LYS A 4 13.81 7.23 2.34
C LYS A 4 13.50 7.65 3.77
N ILE A 5 13.17 6.67 4.61
CA ILE A 5 13.13 6.85 6.06
C ILE A 5 14.55 6.87 6.63
N THR A 6 14.76 7.66 7.67
CA THR A 6 16.04 7.75 8.37
C THR A 6 16.00 6.98 9.69
N GLY A 7 17.19 6.69 10.25
CA GLY A 7 17.29 6.10 11.58
C GLY A 7 16.69 6.99 12.69
N LYS A 8 16.67 8.32 12.51
CA LYS A 8 16.03 9.25 13.44
C LYS A 8 14.51 9.07 13.44
N ASP A 9 13.91 8.92 12.27
CA ASP A 9 12.47 8.70 12.12
C ASP A 9 12.04 7.39 12.78
N LEU A 10 12.81 6.33 12.55
CA LEU A 10 12.58 5.03 13.20
C LEU A 10 12.74 5.12 14.73
N LYS A 11 13.79 5.79 15.21
CA LYS A 11 14.01 5.98 16.66
C LYS A 11 12.85 6.75 17.31
N ALA A 12 12.34 7.78 16.65
CA ALA A 12 11.18 8.53 17.14
C ALA A 12 9.90 7.67 17.15
N ALA A 13 9.69 6.87 16.10
CA ALA A 13 8.48 6.04 15.98
C ALA A 13 8.47 4.80 16.89
N LEU A 14 9.65 4.26 17.23
CA LEU A 14 9.82 2.99 17.95
C LEU A 14 10.27 3.15 19.40
N GLY A 15 10.46 4.37 19.93
CA GLY A 15 11.00 4.59 21.28
C GLY A 15 10.29 3.75 22.35
N ALA A 16 8.97 3.85 22.43
CA ALA A 16 8.17 3.08 23.38
C ALA A 16 8.21 1.56 23.14
N ASP A 17 8.32 1.11 21.88
CA ASP A 17 8.43 -0.32 21.57
C ASP A 17 9.80 -0.88 21.95
N LEU A 18 10.86 -0.08 21.82
CA LEU A 18 12.20 -0.45 22.23
C LEU A 18 12.27 -0.56 23.76
N ASP A 19 11.71 0.42 24.47
CA ASP A 19 11.63 0.40 25.93
C ASP A 19 10.87 -0.84 26.42
N ALA A 20 9.70 -1.13 25.82
CA ALA A 20 8.93 -2.32 26.15
C ALA A 20 9.68 -3.65 25.88
N MET A 21 10.45 -3.73 24.79
CA MET A 21 11.29 -4.89 24.50
C MET A 21 12.36 -5.06 25.59
N LEU A 22 13.04 -3.98 25.99
CA LEU A 22 14.10 -4.03 26.99
C LEU A 22 13.56 -4.40 28.37
N ASP A 23 12.38 -3.90 28.74
CA ASP A 23 11.71 -4.27 29.98
C ASP A 23 11.37 -5.76 30.02
N GLU A 24 10.84 -6.34 28.93
CA GLU A 24 10.51 -7.77 28.88
C GLU A 24 11.78 -8.64 28.89
N VAL A 25 12.85 -8.20 28.24
CA VAL A 25 14.16 -8.86 28.30
C VAL A 25 14.70 -8.85 29.73
N ALA A 26 14.70 -7.70 30.40
CA ALA A 26 15.17 -7.57 31.77
C ALA A 26 14.36 -8.46 32.73
N LYS A 27 13.03 -8.45 32.59
CA LYS A 27 12.12 -9.30 33.34
C LYS A 27 12.43 -10.78 33.12
N THR A 28 12.56 -11.22 31.86
CA THR A 28 12.86 -12.62 31.51
C THR A 28 14.19 -13.07 32.11
N MET A 29 15.24 -12.23 32.01
CA MET A 29 16.54 -12.54 32.59
C MET A 29 16.51 -12.60 34.11
N ASN A 30 15.78 -11.70 34.77
CA ASN A 30 15.66 -11.68 36.23
C ASN A 30 14.84 -12.84 36.80
N GLN A 31 13.95 -13.44 36.01
CA GLN A 31 13.19 -14.63 36.40
C GLN A 31 13.98 -15.93 36.23
N ALA A 32 15.09 -15.89 35.50
CA ALA A 32 15.92 -17.05 35.24
C ALA A 32 16.73 -17.47 36.48
N ARG A 33 16.95 -18.78 36.65
CA ARG A 33 17.69 -19.29 37.81
C ARG A 33 19.18 -18.96 37.73
N PRO A 34 19.84 -18.64 38.87
CA PRO A 34 21.28 -18.51 38.92
C PRO A 34 21.98 -19.76 38.36
N GLY A 35 23.02 -19.56 37.55
CA GLY A 35 23.75 -20.64 36.86
C GLY A 35 23.03 -21.24 35.64
N ARG A 36 21.80 -20.81 35.35
CA ARG A 36 21.00 -21.23 34.19
C ARG A 36 20.37 -20.06 33.42
N ILE A 37 20.89 -18.85 33.60
CA ILE A 37 20.31 -17.62 33.05
C ILE A 37 20.02 -17.78 31.55
N ILE A 38 21.03 -18.14 30.76
CA ILE A 38 20.90 -18.28 29.30
C ILE A 38 19.84 -19.32 28.94
N ALA A 39 19.96 -20.55 29.47
CA ALA A 39 19.04 -21.64 29.13
C ALA A 39 17.59 -21.36 29.53
N ASP A 40 17.38 -20.66 30.64
CA ASP A 40 16.04 -20.35 31.15
C ASP A 40 15.47 -19.03 30.54
N SER A 41 16.31 -18.13 29.99
CA SER A 41 15.86 -16.84 29.43
C SER A 41 15.90 -16.75 27.90
N GLU A 42 16.67 -17.59 27.21
CA GLU A 42 16.96 -17.43 25.77
C GLU A 42 15.68 -17.34 24.92
N GLU A 43 14.73 -18.25 25.11
CA GLU A 43 13.49 -18.26 24.31
C GLU A 43 12.63 -17.03 24.59
N GLY A 44 12.48 -16.60 25.86
CA GLY A 44 11.72 -15.39 26.17
C GLY A 44 12.35 -14.13 25.59
N VAL A 45 13.68 -14.03 25.59
CA VAL A 45 14.41 -12.93 24.92
C VAL A 45 14.23 -13.00 23.40
N ARG A 46 14.23 -14.20 22.82
CA ARG A 46 14.00 -14.40 21.39
C ARG A 46 12.59 -13.96 20.98
N ASP A 47 11.59 -14.27 21.78
CA ASP A 47 10.20 -13.87 21.55
C ASP A 47 10.03 -12.34 21.66
N ALA A 48 10.60 -11.72 22.70
CA ALA A 48 10.58 -10.26 22.86
C ALA A 48 11.23 -9.55 21.64
N ALA A 49 12.37 -10.06 21.16
CA ALA A 49 13.03 -9.54 19.97
C ALA A 49 12.20 -9.78 18.69
N ALA A 50 11.48 -10.89 18.59
CA ALA A 50 10.62 -11.18 17.45
C ALA A 50 9.45 -10.21 17.36
N GLU A 51 8.80 -9.91 18.50
CA GLU A 51 7.74 -8.91 18.58
C GLU A 51 8.23 -7.51 18.23
N PHE A 52 9.37 -7.08 18.77
CA PHE A 52 9.94 -5.77 18.42
C PHE A 52 10.26 -5.67 16.93
N ARG A 53 10.86 -6.71 16.35
CA ARG A 53 11.17 -6.75 14.91
C ARG A 53 9.90 -6.63 14.05
N ARG A 54 8.80 -7.27 14.45
CA ARG A 54 7.51 -7.14 13.76
C ARG A 54 7.04 -5.69 13.76
N ARG A 55 6.99 -5.05 14.93
CA ARG A 55 6.58 -3.64 15.07
C ARG A 55 7.48 -2.67 14.32
N LEU A 56 8.79 -2.94 14.29
CA LEU A 56 9.77 -2.19 13.53
C LEU A 56 9.40 -2.15 12.04
N PHE A 57 9.11 -3.31 11.44
CA PHE A 57 8.73 -3.35 10.02
C PHE A 57 7.37 -2.70 9.77
N GLU A 58 6.38 -2.92 10.63
CA GLU A 58 5.07 -2.28 10.51
C GLU A 58 5.18 -0.75 10.49
N LYS A 59 5.90 -0.16 11.44
CA LYS A 59 6.09 1.30 11.50
C LYS A 59 6.99 1.82 10.38
N ALA A 60 8.04 1.09 10.02
CA ALA A 60 8.90 1.47 8.89
C ALA A 60 8.10 1.58 7.60
N LEU A 61 7.24 0.59 7.31
CA LEU A 61 6.37 0.59 6.13
C LEU A 61 5.37 1.75 6.18
N ALA A 62 4.73 2.00 7.32
CA ALA A 62 3.82 3.13 7.49
C ALA A 62 4.49 4.48 7.21
N LEU A 63 5.70 4.70 7.75
CA LEU A 63 6.47 5.92 7.51
C LEU A 63 6.84 6.10 6.03
N ARG A 64 7.23 5.02 5.34
CA ARG A 64 7.53 5.09 3.91
C ARG A 64 6.29 5.47 3.09
N GLN A 65 5.16 4.84 3.37
CA GLN A 65 3.90 5.14 2.67
C GLN A 65 3.43 6.58 2.90
N GLN A 66 3.61 7.13 4.11
CA GLN A 66 3.27 8.53 4.42
C GLN A 66 4.08 9.52 3.58
N GLN A 67 5.39 9.26 3.40
CA GLN A 67 6.24 10.12 2.57
C GLN A 67 5.85 10.06 1.09
N GLU A 68 5.46 8.88 0.58
CA GLU A 68 4.99 8.72 -0.79
C GLU A 68 3.63 9.39 -1.01
N THR A 69 2.70 9.26 -0.06
CA THR A 69 1.36 9.86 -0.16
C THR A 69 1.40 11.39 -0.06
N SER A 70 2.34 11.96 0.71
CA SER A 70 2.55 13.41 0.77
C SER A 70 2.94 14.01 -0.59
N ALA A 71 3.51 13.23 -1.52
CA ALA A 71 3.82 13.68 -2.87
C ALA A 71 2.58 13.77 -3.78
N PHE A 72 1.43 13.27 -3.32
CA PHE A 72 0.16 13.24 -4.06
C PHE A 72 -0.96 14.04 -3.35
N SER A 73 -0.65 14.96 -2.44
CA SER A 73 -1.66 15.86 -1.84
C SER A 73 -2.32 16.73 -2.91
N PRO A 74 -3.64 16.58 -3.17
CA PRO A 74 -4.35 17.50 -4.04
C PRO A 74 -4.82 18.69 -3.20
N SER A 75 -4.04 19.77 -3.13
CA SER A 75 -4.54 21.16 -3.00
C SER A 75 -3.41 22.18 -2.84
N ALA A 76 -3.24 23.00 -3.88
CA ALA A 76 -3.47 24.43 -3.76
C ALA A 76 -4.11 24.87 -5.08
N GLU A 77 -5.42 25.12 -5.05
CA GLU A 77 -6.12 25.88 -6.10
C GLU A 77 -5.29 27.13 -6.45
N PRO A 78 -5.18 27.53 -7.73
CA PRO A 78 -4.54 28.78 -8.08
C PRO A 78 -5.31 29.92 -7.44
N ALA A 79 -4.71 30.55 -6.44
CA ALA A 79 -5.12 31.85 -5.92
C ALA A 79 -4.70 32.95 -6.90
N ASP A 80 -5.12 32.85 -8.15
CA ASP A 80 -5.39 33.97 -9.04
C ASP A 80 -6.16 33.46 -10.25
N GLY A 81 -7.23 34.16 -10.61
CA GLY A 81 -8.29 33.66 -11.48
C GLY A 81 -7.81 33.34 -12.89
N SER A 82 -7.65 32.06 -13.19
CA SER A 82 -7.95 31.52 -14.52
C SER A 82 -8.24 30.03 -14.37
N LEU A 83 -9.50 29.71 -14.09
CA LEU A 83 -10.06 28.45 -14.56
C LEU A 83 -9.86 28.46 -16.08
N ALA A 84 -8.80 27.80 -16.56
CA ALA A 84 -8.66 27.50 -17.96
C ALA A 84 -9.92 26.74 -18.35
N GLN A 85 -10.79 27.45 -19.07
CA GLN A 85 -12.08 26.95 -19.51
C GLN A 85 -11.81 25.63 -20.23
N GLN A 86 -12.20 24.50 -19.61
CA GLN A 86 -12.35 23.27 -20.35
C GLN A 86 -13.24 23.63 -21.54
N GLY A 87 -12.68 23.45 -22.75
CA GLY A 87 -13.23 24.01 -23.97
C GLY A 87 -14.74 23.82 -24.00
N GLN A 88 -15.45 24.92 -24.23
CA GLN A 88 -16.91 24.91 -24.35
C GLN A 88 -17.28 23.76 -25.29
N ALA A 89 -17.95 22.75 -24.75
CA ALA A 89 -18.55 21.71 -25.57
C ALA A 89 -19.68 22.38 -26.33
N GLU A 90 -19.40 22.83 -27.56
CA GLU A 90 -20.44 23.20 -28.50
C GLU A 90 -21.38 22.00 -28.67
N GLY A 91 -22.61 22.16 -28.21
CA GLY A 91 -23.74 21.31 -28.55
C GLY A 91 -23.66 19.87 -28.06
N HIS A 92 -24.07 19.63 -26.82
CA HIS A 92 -24.54 18.29 -26.43
C HIS A 92 -25.84 17.99 -27.19
N LEU A 93 -25.73 17.36 -28.36
CA LEU A 93 -26.87 16.75 -29.05
C LEU A 93 -27.36 15.57 -28.20
N PRO A 94 -28.69 15.36 -28.06
CA PRO A 94 -29.23 14.24 -27.30
C PRO A 94 -28.77 12.91 -27.89
N ASP A 95 -28.31 12.02 -27.01
CA ASP A 95 -27.73 10.70 -27.29
C ASP A 95 -28.81 9.65 -27.63
N ASP A 96 -29.62 9.92 -28.67
CA ASP A 96 -30.70 9.00 -29.11
C ASP A 96 -30.61 8.60 -30.58
N GLN A 97 -29.47 8.81 -31.24
CA GLN A 97 -29.25 8.26 -32.59
C GLN A 97 -27.89 7.58 -32.69
N ARG A 98 -27.80 6.36 -32.15
CA ARG A 98 -26.86 5.36 -32.65
C ARG A 98 -27.45 4.82 -33.97
N PRO A 99 -26.90 5.15 -35.14
CA PRO A 99 -27.40 4.59 -36.39
C PRO A 99 -27.13 3.08 -36.33
N GLY A 100 -28.21 2.31 -36.29
CA GLY A 100 -28.17 0.87 -36.44
C GLY A 100 -27.38 0.52 -37.70
N GLY A 101 -26.45 -0.42 -37.55
CA GLY A 101 -25.49 -0.81 -38.56
C GLY A 101 -26.09 -0.97 -39.96
N ASP A 102 -25.37 -0.36 -40.90
CA ASP A 102 -25.41 -0.53 -42.33
C ASP A 102 -25.81 -1.96 -42.74
N ARG A 103 -27.04 -2.11 -43.23
CA ARG A 103 -27.48 -3.28 -43.97
C ARG A 103 -27.33 -2.99 -45.45
N THR A 104 -26.16 -3.24 -46.03
CA THR A 104 -26.08 -3.76 -47.41
C THR A 104 -24.75 -4.49 -47.70
N ASN A 105 -24.89 -5.81 -47.87
CA ASN A 105 -24.18 -6.67 -48.83
C ASN A 105 -22.65 -6.55 -48.98
N GLY A 106 -21.94 -7.37 -48.20
CA GLY A 106 -20.59 -7.84 -48.50
C GLY A 106 -20.55 -9.36 -48.66
N VAL A 107 -20.56 -9.79 -49.92
CA VAL A 107 -20.28 -11.15 -50.41
C VAL A 107 -18.98 -11.73 -49.81
N LEU A 108 -19.00 -12.93 -49.23
CA LEU A 108 -18.22 -14.12 -49.68
C LEU A 108 -18.38 -15.30 -48.70
N GLU A 109 -18.66 -16.47 -49.28
CA GLU A 109 -18.72 -17.78 -48.64
C GLU A 109 -17.56 -18.10 -47.67
N ARG A 110 -17.88 -18.80 -46.57
CA ARG A 110 -16.97 -19.83 -46.02
C ARG A 110 -17.71 -21.09 -45.54
N ARG A 111 -17.45 -22.13 -46.33
CA ARG A 111 -17.59 -23.58 -46.13
C ARG A 111 -17.32 -24.07 -44.69
N GLY A 112 -18.25 -24.89 -44.19
CA GLY A 112 -18.01 -26.22 -43.60
C GLY A 112 -17.28 -26.37 -42.24
N ARG A 113 -17.99 -26.89 -41.23
CA ARG A 113 -17.83 -28.27 -40.69
C ARG A 113 -18.67 -28.49 -39.41
N LYS A 114 -19.75 -29.27 -39.59
CA LYS A 114 -20.22 -30.39 -38.76
C LYS A 114 -19.92 -30.35 -37.25
N ARG A 115 -20.95 -30.08 -36.43
CA ARG A 115 -21.01 -30.51 -35.01
C ARG A 115 -22.00 -31.67 -34.88
N ARG A 116 -21.47 -32.88 -34.68
CA ARG A 116 -22.21 -34.00 -34.11
C ARG A 116 -22.16 -33.84 -32.59
N SER A 117 -23.32 -33.87 -31.93
CA SER A 117 -23.43 -34.33 -30.54
C SER A 117 -24.78 -35.00 -30.34
N ARG A 118 -24.78 -36.34 -30.46
CA ARG A 118 -25.46 -37.27 -29.56
C ARG A 118 -24.61 -38.54 -29.55
#